data_AF-A0AAV7H1E2-F1
#
_entry.id   AF-A0AAV7H1E2-F1
#
_cell.length_a   1.000
_cell.length_b   1.000
_cell.length_c   1.000
_cell.angle_alpha   90.00
_cell.angle_beta   90.00
_cell.angle_gamma   90.00
#
_symmetry.space_group_name_H-M   'P 1'
#
loop_
_entity.id
_entity.type
_entity.pdbx_description
1 polymer ?
#
loop_
_entity_poly.entity_id
_entity_poly.type
_entity_poly.pdbx_seq_one_letter_code
_entity_poly.pdbx_strand_id
1 'polypeptide(L)'
;MASRSHLDDDDDFGGDYAGSHSGRISSGEKRAFGDLDEEEDDVFGTKKGKSSIEESGPGAATGMILSLRESLQNCKDELATCQVELEAAQVEIQKWHSAFQNGPALPAGASPEPTLVVTHLQNLKSSEDSLKEQLDKAKKREAAFIVTFAKRDQEIADLKSAVRDLKKQLQPPSMQTRRLLLDPAIHEEFTRLKNLVEEKEKKVKELQDNLAAVNFTANSRLGKMLMAKCRTLQEENEEIGAVASEGKIHEMGMKIAVLKTQNAELKNQFEALYKHTEGLASDLDTSNEMVALLQEKLEEKDRLLKKLMSQNEPKDEPNESNCDEKSDQETELVVET
;
A
#
# COMPACT_ATOMS: atom_id res chain seq x y z
N MET A 1 52.22 -5.35 3.38
CA MET A 1 52.28 -4.18 2.48
C MET A 1 51.07 -3.32 2.73
N ALA A 2 51.32 -2.05 3.02
CA ALA A 2 50.33 -1.02 3.29
C ALA A 2 49.60 -0.61 2.01
N SER A 3 48.35 -0.16 2.12
CA SER A 3 47.84 1.02 1.39
C SER A 3 46.51 1.48 1.99
N ARG A 4 46.49 2.78 2.31
CA ARG A 4 45.41 3.54 2.93
C ARG A 4 44.37 3.92 1.88
N SER A 5 43.09 3.84 2.24
CA SER A 5 41.99 4.51 1.53
C SER A 5 41.86 5.95 2.05
N HIS A 6 42.10 6.90 1.14
CA HIS A 6 41.94 8.34 1.30
C HIS A 6 40.48 8.70 1.05
N LEU A 7 39.83 9.31 2.03
CA LEU A 7 38.53 9.95 1.91
C LEU A 7 38.71 11.39 2.39
N ASP A 8 38.49 12.32 1.47
CA ASP A 8 38.25 13.73 1.74
C ASP A 8 36.88 13.88 2.39
N ASP A 9 36.82 14.61 3.49
CA ASP A 9 35.64 15.36 3.94
C ASP A 9 36.16 16.53 4.78
N ASP A 10 36.14 17.70 4.14
CA ASP A 10 36.30 19.00 4.78
C ASP A 10 35.04 19.27 5.60
N ASP A 11 35.12 19.18 6.92
CA ASP A 11 34.21 19.86 7.84
C ASP A 11 34.95 20.18 9.14
N ASP A 12 35.41 21.42 9.17
CA ASP A 12 36.13 22.09 10.26
C ASP A 12 35.18 22.42 11.42
N PHE A 13 35.37 21.76 12.57
CA PHE A 13 34.80 22.22 13.84
C PHE A 13 35.68 21.81 15.03
N GLY A 14 36.73 22.59 15.27
CA GLY A 14 37.52 22.54 16.50
C GLY A 14 36.90 23.38 17.61
N GLY A 15 36.51 22.74 18.71
CA GLY A 15 36.18 23.41 19.96
C GLY A 15 36.81 22.67 21.12
N ASP A 16 37.61 23.38 21.93
CA ASP A 16 37.56 23.26 23.39
C ASP A 16 38.18 24.49 24.09
N TYR A 17 37.31 25.14 24.87
CA TYR A 17 37.39 25.96 26.10
C TYR A 17 38.76 26.29 26.73
N ALA A 18 38.98 27.39 27.47
CA ALA A 18 38.21 28.57 27.84
C ALA A 18 39.19 29.59 28.45
N GLY A 19 38.85 30.88 28.44
CA GLY A 19 39.31 31.81 29.47
C GLY A 19 40.08 33.03 28.97
N SER A 20 39.41 34.16 29.17
CA SER A 20 39.98 35.45 29.56
C SER A 20 40.36 36.47 28.49
N HIS A 21 39.96 37.71 28.82
CA HIS A 21 40.42 38.99 28.29
C HIS A 21 40.08 39.31 26.84
N SER A 22 38.92 39.93 26.63
CA SER A 22 38.69 40.73 25.43
C SER A 22 39.08 42.18 25.71
N GLY A 23 40.22 42.58 25.16
CA GLY A 23 40.66 43.96 25.00
C GLY A 23 40.66 44.35 23.51
N ARG A 24 39.82 45.33 23.17
CA ARG A 24 40.11 46.56 22.37
C ARG A 24 40.77 46.41 20.98
N ILE A 25 40.15 46.83 19.86
CA ILE A 25 40.14 48.17 19.18
C ILE A 25 39.43 47.93 17.80
N SER A 26 38.48 48.70 17.23
CA SER A 26 38.59 50.05 16.64
C SER A 26 37.26 50.49 15.97
N SER A 27 37.16 51.80 15.68
CA SER A 27 36.10 52.57 14.99
C SER A 27 34.95 53.01 15.91
N GLY A 28 34.60 54.28 16.06
CA GLY A 28 34.99 55.54 15.44
C GLY A 28 34.16 56.65 16.11
N GLU A 29 34.47 57.90 15.79
CA GLU A 29 33.76 59.13 16.18
C GLU A 29 34.05 59.74 17.57
N LYS A 30 34.97 60.71 17.52
CA LYS A 30 35.31 61.69 18.55
C LYS A 30 34.13 62.63 18.85
N ARG A 31 33.83 62.91 20.12
CA ARG A 31 33.42 64.25 20.60
C ARG A 31 33.98 64.49 22.01
N ALA A 32 34.48 65.70 22.20
CA ALA A 32 35.37 66.14 23.27
C ALA A 32 34.66 66.27 24.62
N PHE A 33 35.31 65.78 25.68
CA PHE A 33 35.11 66.25 27.04
C PHE A 33 35.94 67.52 27.21
N GLY A 34 35.27 68.65 27.41
CA GLY A 34 35.90 69.87 27.91
C GLY A 34 35.84 69.85 29.43
N ASP A 35 37.02 69.97 30.04
CA ASP A 35 37.24 70.49 31.40
C ASP A 35 36.33 71.70 31.63
N LEU A 36 35.59 71.68 32.73
CA LEU A 36 35.03 72.89 33.31
C LEU A 36 35.61 72.98 34.71
N ASP A 37 36.80 73.59 34.75
CA ASP A 37 37.36 74.16 35.95
C ASP A 37 36.40 75.21 36.53
N GLU A 38 36.32 75.17 37.85
CA GLU A 38 35.58 76.08 38.72
C GLU A 38 36.14 77.52 38.58
N GLU A 39 35.36 78.42 37.97
CA GLU A 39 35.56 79.87 38.14
C GLU A 39 34.44 80.41 39.04
N GLU A 40 34.83 80.65 40.30
CA GLU A 40 34.12 81.49 41.26
C GLU A 40 34.05 82.93 40.72
N ASP A 41 32.92 83.32 40.12
CA ASP A 41 32.64 84.71 39.80
C ASP A 41 32.30 85.48 41.09
N ASP A 42 33.33 86.11 41.67
CA ASP A 42 33.27 87.02 42.80
C ASP A 42 32.60 88.36 42.38
N VAL A 43 31.27 88.38 42.51
CA VAL A 43 30.32 89.44 42.08
C VAL A 43 30.47 90.80 42.79
N PHE A 44 31.52 91.03 43.58
CA PHE A 44 31.79 92.33 44.24
C PHE A 44 33.24 92.84 44.07
N GLY A 45 33.77 92.78 42.86
CA GLY A 45 34.96 93.55 42.47
C GLY A 45 34.65 95.04 42.24
N THR A 46 34.97 95.90 43.22
CA THR A 46 34.86 97.36 43.11
C THR A 46 35.69 97.92 41.94
N LYS A 47 35.02 98.35 40.85
CA LYS A 47 35.62 99.14 39.75
C LYS A 47 36.08 100.51 40.26
N LYS A 48 37.39 100.67 40.49
CA LYS A 48 38.04 101.99 40.61
C LYS A 48 38.47 102.44 39.20
N GLY A 49 37.52 102.97 38.46
CA GLY A 49 37.75 103.62 37.16
C GLY A 49 38.59 104.89 37.33
N LYS A 50 39.75 104.91 36.69
CA LYS A 50 40.63 106.09 36.57
C LYS A 50 40.16 106.85 35.34
N SER A 51 39.25 107.81 35.51
CA SER A 51 38.81 108.72 34.45
C SER A 51 39.86 109.83 34.28
N SER A 52 40.61 109.79 33.19
CA SER A 52 41.34 110.95 32.67
C SER A 52 40.32 111.98 32.16
N ILE A 53 40.21 113.09 32.88
CA ILE A 53 39.51 114.30 32.45
C ILE A 53 40.31 114.91 31.31
N GLU A 54 39.71 115.02 30.12
CA GLU A 54 40.12 115.97 29.09
C GLU A 54 38.88 116.54 28.40
N GLU A 55 38.74 117.86 28.55
CA GLU A 55 37.84 118.87 27.96
C GLU A 55 36.39 118.51 27.55
N SER A 56 35.47 119.10 28.32
CA SER A 56 34.02 119.16 28.10
C SER A 56 33.65 120.14 26.97
N GLY A 57 33.44 119.63 25.76
CA GLY A 57 32.54 120.25 24.78
C GLY A 57 31.06 119.92 25.09
N PRO A 58 30.07 120.71 24.64
CA PRO A 58 28.63 120.50 24.92
C PRO A 58 28.10 119.08 24.56
N GLY A 59 28.78 118.38 23.65
CA GLY A 59 28.48 116.99 23.28
C GLY A 59 28.90 115.95 24.33
N ALA A 60 29.90 116.21 25.16
CA ALA A 60 30.39 115.27 26.17
C ALA A 60 29.38 115.09 27.33
N ALA A 61 28.78 116.19 27.79
CA ALA A 61 27.70 116.16 28.78
C ALA A 61 26.45 115.45 28.24
N THR A 62 26.10 115.69 26.97
CA THR A 62 24.95 115.03 26.32
C THR A 62 25.19 113.52 26.15
N GLY A 63 26.41 113.11 25.76
CA GLY A 63 26.80 111.70 25.68
C GLY A 63 26.71 110.99 27.03
N MET A 64 27.20 111.60 28.11
CA MET A 64 27.08 111.06 29.46
C MET A 64 25.62 110.89 29.90
N ILE A 65 24.74 111.85 29.60
CA ILE A 65 23.30 111.76 29.92
C ILE A 65 22.64 110.61 29.15
N LEU A 66 22.99 110.40 27.88
CA LEU A 66 22.45 109.29 27.09
C LEU A 66 22.95 107.93 27.60
N SER A 67 24.24 107.79 27.89
CA SER A 67 24.79 106.56 28.47
C SER A 67 24.17 106.24 29.84
N LEU A 68 23.91 107.25 30.67
CA LEU A 68 23.21 107.05 31.94
C LEU A 68 21.75 106.65 31.74
N ARG A 69 21.05 107.20 30.74
CA ARG A 69 19.68 106.80 30.40
C ARG A 69 19.61 105.38 29.85
N GLU A 70 20.55 105.02 28.97
CA GLU A 70 20.68 103.67 28.44
C GLU A 70 21.01 102.68 29.56
N SER A 71 21.95 103.01 30.44
CA SER A 71 22.25 102.19 31.63
C SER A 71 21.05 102.08 32.58
N LEU A 72 20.29 103.16 32.80
CA LEU A 72 19.07 103.13 33.61
C LEU A 72 17.99 102.24 32.96
N GLN A 73 17.85 102.32 31.64
CA GLN A 73 16.91 101.51 30.89
C GLN A 73 17.31 100.02 30.94
N ASN A 74 18.59 99.69 30.75
CA ASN A 74 19.09 98.33 30.90
C ASN A 74 18.86 97.79 32.32
N CYS A 75 19.17 98.57 33.37
CA CYS A 75 18.87 98.19 34.75
C CYS A 75 17.37 97.94 34.97
N LYS A 76 16.50 98.70 34.31
CA LYS A 76 15.04 98.53 34.40
C LYS A 76 14.56 97.25 33.71
N ASP A 77 15.15 96.92 32.56
CA ASP A 77 14.82 95.70 31.81
C ASP A 77 15.37 94.44 32.51
N GLU A 78 16.57 94.53 33.08
CA GLU A 78 17.14 93.51 33.98
C GLU A 78 16.24 93.29 35.20
N LEU A 79 15.78 94.36 35.86
CA LEU A 79 14.86 94.26 36.99
C LEU A 79 13.54 93.58 36.59
N ALA A 80 13.00 93.89 35.43
CA ALA A 80 11.79 93.24 34.91
C ALA A 80 12.02 91.75 34.66
N THR A 81 13.19 91.37 34.14
CA THR A 81 13.58 89.97 33.92
C THR A 81 13.70 89.23 35.26
N CYS A 82 14.40 89.81 36.23
CA CYS A 82 14.51 89.24 37.58
C CYS A 82 13.14 89.09 38.26
N GLN A 83 12.20 90.02 38.03
CA GLN A 83 10.85 89.91 38.56
C GLN A 83 10.09 88.71 37.96
N VAL A 84 10.20 88.47 36.65
CA VAL A 84 9.59 87.32 35.99
C VAL A 84 10.20 86.01 36.48
N GLU A 85 11.52 85.95 36.63
CA GLU A 85 12.23 84.78 37.16
C GLU A 85 11.83 84.49 38.61
N LEU A 86 11.67 85.53 39.43
CA LEU A 86 11.20 85.40 40.81
C LEU A 86 9.78 84.82 40.87
N GLU A 87 8.86 85.30 40.03
CA GLU A 87 7.49 84.78 39.93
C GLU A 87 7.47 83.32 39.44
N ALA A 88 8.31 82.98 38.46
CA ALA A 88 8.45 81.60 37.98
C ALA A 88 8.97 80.66 39.08
N ALA A 89 9.99 81.10 39.83
CA ALA A 89 10.53 80.37 40.97
C ALA A 89 9.48 80.19 42.09
N GLN A 90 8.65 81.20 42.36
CA GLN A 90 7.56 81.09 43.33
C GLN A 90 6.51 80.05 42.92
N VAL A 91 6.11 80.01 41.64
CA VAL A 91 5.18 79.00 41.11
C VAL A 91 5.78 77.60 41.22
N GLU A 92 7.06 77.44 40.91
CA GLU A 92 7.75 76.16 41.04
C GLU A 92 7.83 75.70 42.50
N ILE A 93 8.19 76.60 43.43
CA ILE A 93 8.18 76.33 44.86
C ILE A 93 6.78 75.88 45.31
N GLN A 94 5.71 76.57 44.89
CA GLN A 94 4.34 76.20 45.24
C GLN A 94 3.95 74.82 44.69
N LYS A 95 4.42 74.47 43.49
CA LYS A 95 4.25 73.14 42.90
C LYS A 95 4.94 72.06 43.74
N TRP A 96 6.18 72.28 44.18
CA TRP A 96 6.89 71.37 45.07
C TRP A 96 6.16 71.20 46.41
N HIS A 97 5.70 72.29 47.02
CA HIS A 97 4.91 72.23 48.25
C HIS A 97 3.64 71.38 48.09
N SER A 98 2.91 71.57 46.99
CA SER A 98 1.70 70.79 46.68
C SER A 98 2.01 69.31 46.46
N ALA A 99 3.14 68.98 45.81
CA ALA A 99 3.56 67.60 45.58
C ALA A 99 3.92 66.89 46.88
N PHE A 100 4.61 67.56 47.82
CA PHE A 100 4.95 66.99 49.12
C PHE A 100 3.76 66.90 50.07
N GLN A 101 2.84 67.86 50.02
CA GLN A 101 1.63 67.86 50.87
C GLN A 101 0.62 66.79 50.47
N ASN A 102 0.48 66.51 49.17
CA ASN A 102 -0.41 65.47 48.65
C ASN A 102 0.28 64.10 48.55
N GLY A 103 1.60 64.05 48.78
CA GLY A 103 2.40 62.85 48.68
C GLY A 103 2.34 61.99 49.95
N PRO A 104 2.65 60.67 49.85
CA PRO A 104 2.70 59.76 51.00
C PRO A 104 3.86 60.04 51.97
N ALA A 105 4.68 61.06 51.69
CA ALA A 105 5.88 61.41 52.45
C ALA A 105 5.59 62.03 53.82
N LEU A 106 4.37 62.56 54.05
CA LEU A 106 4.01 63.27 55.27
C LEU A 106 2.65 62.80 55.81
N PRO A 107 2.45 62.77 57.14
CA PRO A 107 1.13 62.54 57.73
C PRO A 107 0.16 63.68 57.35
N ALA A 108 -1.09 63.31 57.05
CA ALA A 108 -2.11 64.22 56.55
C ALA A 108 -2.25 65.48 57.45
N GLY A 109 -1.92 66.65 56.92
CA GLY A 109 -2.06 67.94 57.60
C GLY A 109 -0.78 68.54 58.20
N ALA A 110 0.39 67.89 58.07
CA ALA A 110 1.67 68.49 58.48
C ALA A 110 2.24 69.44 57.42
N SER A 111 2.83 70.57 57.85
CA SER A 111 3.62 71.46 56.99
C SER A 111 4.83 70.70 56.43
N PRO A 112 5.23 70.89 55.16
CA PRO A 112 6.41 70.25 54.59
C PRO A 112 7.68 70.81 55.21
N GLU A 113 8.06 70.26 56.37
CA GLU A 113 9.30 70.59 57.03
C GLU A 113 10.48 70.01 56.20
N PRO A 114 11.45 70.85 55.79
CA PRO A 114 12.54 70.41 54.90
C PRO A 114 13.28 69.17 55.39
N THR A 115 13.51 69.05 56.70
CA THR A 115 14.21 67.91 57.31
C THR A 115 13.46 66.59 57.12
N LEU A 116 12.12 66.60 57.23
CA LEU A 116 11.28 65.41 57.07
C LEU A 116 11.26 64.95 55.61
N VAL A 117 11.16 65.89 54.67
CA VAL A 117 11.19 65.61 53.23
C VAL A 117 12.55 65.03 52.83
N VAL A 118 13.66 65.64 53.27
CA VAL A 118 15.01 65.14 53.01
C VAL A 118 15.20 63.74 53.58
N THR A 119 14.74 63.48 54.80
CA THR A 119 14.83 62.15 55.43
C THR A 119 14.02 61.12 54.66
N HIS A 120 12.81 61.47 54.21
CA HIS A 120 11.99 60.58 53.38
C HIS A 120 12.65 60.26 52.04
N LEU A 121 13.19 61.28 51.35
CA LEU A 121 13.94 61.08 50.10
C LEU A 121 15.18 60.20 50.31
N GLN A 122 15.90 60.39 51.42
CA GLN A 122 17.04 59.55 51.79
C GLN A 122 16.61 58.09 51.99
N ASN A 123 15.47 57.85 52.67
CA ASN A 123 14.91 56.52 52.91
C ASN A 123 14.39 55.86 51.63
N LEU A 124 13.74 56.63 50.74
CA LEU A 124 13.33 56.14 49.43
C LEU A 124 14.54 55.76 48.58
N LYS A 125 15.58 56.59 48.58
CA LYS A 125 16.82 56.32 47.86
C LYS A 125 17.50 55.05 48.37
N SER A 126 17.61 54.88 49.69
CA SER A 126 18.19 53.66 50.28
C SER A 126 17.33 52.41 50.00
N SER A 127 15.99 52.55 50.01
CA SER A 127 15.08 51.48 49.61
C SER A 127 15.20 51.13 48.12
N GLU A 128 15.34 52.12 47.24
CA GLU A 128 15.56 51.93 45.81
C GLU A 128 16.86 51.18 45.56
N ASP A 129 17.96 51.62 46.19
CA ASP A 129 19.26 50.98 46.08
C ASP A 129 19.23 49.54 46.60
N SER A 130 18.53 49.29 47.71
CA SER A 130 18.34 47.93 48.25
C SER A 130 17.56 47.02 47.29
N LEU A 131 16.47 47.52 46.68
CA LEU A 131 15.69 46.76 45.70
C LEU A 131 16.49 46.48 44.42
N LYS A 132 17.29 47.44 43.95
CA LYS A 132 18.22 47.23 42.82
C LYS A 132 19.22 46.13 43.13
N GLU A 133 19.82 46.14 44.32
CA GLU A 133 20.75 45.09 44.73
C GLU A 133 20.08 43.70 44.81
N GLN A 134 18.85 43.62 45.32
CA GLN A 134 18.07 42.38 45.34
C GLN A 134 17.73 41.89 43.94
N LEU A 135 17.36 42.78 43.03
CA LEU A 135 17.10 42.47 41.62
C LEU A 135 18.35 41.91 40.94
N ASP A 136 19.51 42.52 41.16
CA ASP A 136 20.77 42.05 40.58
C ASP A 136 21.19 40.69 41.16
N LYS A 137 20.97 40.47 42.46
CA LYS A 137 21.17 39.15 43.10
C LYS A 137 20.20 38.10 42.53
N ALA A 138 18.97 38.47 42.22
CA ALA A 138 17.99 37.57 41.61
C ALA A 138 18.39 37.22 40.17
N LYS A 139 18.76 38.21 39.34
CA LYS A 139 19.26 38.01 37.98
C LYS A 139 20.50 37.12 37.93
N LYS A 140 21.46 37.33 38.84
CA LYS A 140 22.66 36.48 38.96
C LYS A 140 22.30 35.04 39.33
N ARG A 141 21.34 34.84 40.24
CA ARG A 141 20.83 33.50 40.60
C ARG A 141 20.12 32.82 39.44
N GLU A 142 19.28 33.55 38.72
CA GLU A 142 18.58 33.03 37.53
C GLU A 142 19.58 32.60 36.44
N ALA A 143 20.58 33.44 36.13
CA ALA A 143 21.64 33.09 35.20
C ALA A 143 22.42 31.84 35.63
N ALA A 144 22.72 31.71 36.93
CA ALA A 144 23.36 30.52 37.47
C ALA A 144 22.46 29.27 37.29
N PHE A 145 21.16 29.38 37.53
CA PHE A 145 20.23 28.27 37.30
C PHE A 145 20.17 27.85 35.85
N ILE A 146 20.09 28.80 34.90
CA ILE A 146 20.10 28.51 33.46
C ILE A 146 21.34 27.70 33.08
N VAL A 147 22.53 28.11 33.53
CA VAL A 147 23.78 27.36 33.27
C VAL A 147 23.74 25.96 33.89
N THR A 148 23.25 25.81 35.12
CA THR A 148 23.15 24.50 35.76
C THR A 148 22.15 23.58 35.07
N PHE A 149 21.02 24.11 34.58
CA PHE A 149 20.04 23.34 33.82
C PHE A 149 20.63 22.89 32.48
N ALA A 150 21.28 23.79 31.74
CA ALA A 150 21.95 23.42 30.49
C ALA A 150 23.00 22.31 30.71
N LYS A 151 23.79 22.40 31.79
CA LYS A 151 24.77 21.35 32.12
C LYS A 151 24.10 20.00 32.46
N ARG A 152 22.96 20.03 33.16
CA ARG A 152 22.20 18.81 33.49
C ARG A 152 21.53 18.20 32.27
N ASP A 153 21.01 19.02 31.36
CA ASP A 153 20.44 18.54 30.10
C ASP A 153 21.51 17.90 29.20
N GLN A 154 22.72 18.46 29.17
CA GLN A 154 23.88 17.85 28.49
C GLN A 154 24.23 16.50 29.12
N GLU A 155 24.34 16.42 30.45
CA GLU A 155 24.61 15.17 31.17
C GLU A 155 23.54 14.10 30.88
N ILE A 156 22.26 14.48 30.82
CA ILE A 156 21.17 13.58 30.43
C ILE A 156 21.34 13.10 28.98
N ALA A 157 21.74 13.97 28.05
CA ALA A 157 21.97 13.60 26.67
C ALA A 157 23.14 12.60 26.52
N ASP A 158 24.21 12.81 27.26
CA ASP A 158 25.40 11.94 27.30
C ASP A 158 25.08 10.57 27.94
N LEU A 159 24.31 10.56 29.04
CA LEU A 159 23.85 9.30 29.63
C LEU A 159 22.91 8.54 28.67
N LYS A 160 22.04 9.25 27.94
CA LYS A 160 21.18 8.63 26.92
C LYS A 160 21.99 8.04 25.77
N SER A 161 23.08 8.67 25.34
CA SER A 161 23.95 8.12 24.28
C SER A 161 24.69 6.88 24.78
N ALA A 162 25.29 6.93 25.98
CA ALA A 162 25.94 5.79 26.60
C ALA A 162 25.01 4.58 26.74
N VAL A 163 23.75 4.80 27.14
CA VAL A 163 22.74 3.73 27.21
C VAL A 163 22.44 3.13 25.83
N ARG A 164 22.34 3.95 24.77
CA ARG A 164 22.14 3.43 23.40
C ARG A 164 23.31 2.57 22.96
N ASP A 165 24.53 2.98 23.25
CA ASP A 165 25.73 2.26 22.84
C ASP A 165 25.90 0.97 23.65
N LEU A 166 25.66 1.00 24.96
CA LEU A 166 25.59 -0.21 25.78
C LEU A 166 24.50 -1.17 25.30
N LYS A 167 23.33 -0.65 24.89
CA LYS A 167 22.27 -1.48 24.31
C LYS A 167 22.68 -2.12 22.98
N LYS A 168 23.48 -1.43 22.15
CA LYS A 168 24.08 -2.01 20.94
C LYS A 168 25.13 -3.06 21.29
N GLN A 169 25.94 -2.86 22.32
CA GLN A 169 26.92 -3.85 22.78
C GLN A 169 26.25 -5.09 23.39
N LEU A 170 25.12 -4.90 24.08
CA LEU A 170 24.32 -5.99 24.65
C LEU A 170 23.47 -6.70 23.59
N GLN A 171 23.20 -6.06 22.44
CA GLN A 171 22.63 -6.79 21.33
C GLN A 171 23.58 -7.93 20.94
N PRO A 172 23.08 -9.16 20.75
CA PRO A 172 23.94 -10.30 20.48
C PRO A 172 24.83 -10.03 19.25
N PRO A 173 26.17 -10.06 19.39
CA PRO A 173 27.07 -9.81 18.27
C PRO A 173 27.03 -11.01 17.34
N SER A 174 26.15 -10.98 16.33
CA SER A 174 25.93 -12.03 15.32
C SER A 174 25.55 -13.42 15.89
N MET A 175 24.80 -14.21 15.11
CA MET A 175 24.48 -15.60 15.47
C MET A 175 25.75 -16.47 15.63
N GLN A 176 26.86 -16.08 14.99
CA GLN A 176 28.11 -16.84 14.98
C GLN A 176 28.85 -16.74 16.32
N THR A 177 28.86 -15.59 16.98
CA THR A 177 29.50 -15.46 18.31
C THR A 177 28.72 -16.21 19.38
N ARG A 178 27.37 -16.24 19.29
CA ARG A 178 26.56 -17.13 20.15
C ARG A 178 26.93 -18.60 19.95
N ARG A 179 27.20 -19.01 18.70
CA ARG A 179 27.64 -20.37 18.38
C ARG A 179 29.04 -20.69 18.92
N LEU A 180 29.90 -19.68 19.04
CA LEU A 180 31.26 -19.80 19.59
C LEU A 180 31.30 -19.78 21.13
N LEU A 181 30.36 -19.07 21.77
CA LEU A 181 30.26 -18.94 23.22
C LEU A 181 29.38 -20.00 23.89
N LEU A 182 28.50 -20.67 23.13
CA LEU A 182 27.82 -21.87 23.60
C LEU A 182 28.80 -23.04 23.53
N ASP A 183 28.90 -23.81 24.61
CA ASP A 183 29.59 -25.10 24.60
C ASP A 183 29.11 -25.91 23.37
N PRO A 184 30.02 -26.47 22.55
CA PRO A 184 29.63 -27.17 21.33
C PRO A 184 28.58 -28.27 21.55
N ALA A 185 28.63 -28.99 22.67
CA ALA A 185 27.65 -30.03 22.98
C ALA A 185 26.29 -29.43 23.37
N ILE A 186 26.29 -28.33 24.14
CA ILE A 186 25.04 -27.59 24.45
C ILE A 186 24.41 -27.02 23.18
N HIS A 187 25.21 -26.46 22.26
CA HIS A 187 24.69 -25.94 20.99
C HIS A 187 24.08 -27.05 20.12
N GLU A 188 24.70 -28.21 20.08
CA GLU A 188 24.19 -29.38 19.38
C GLU A 188 22.85 -29.86 19.99
N GLU A 189 22.74 -29.94 21.32
CA GLU A 189 21.48 -30.29 21.99
C GLU A 189 20.37 -29.25 21.72
N PHE A 190 20.68 -27.96 21.77
CA PHE A 190 19.70 -26.92 21.41
C PHE A 190 19.24 -27.03 19.95
N THR A 191 20.17 -27.33 19.04
CA THR A 191 19.84 -27.53 17.62
C THR A 191 18.98 -28.78 17.43
N ARG A 192 19.33 -29.87 18.11
CA ARG A 192 18.55 -31.12 18.11
C ARG A 192 17.14 -30.91 18.67
N LEU A 193 17.02 -30.20 19.80
CA LEU A 193 15.74 -29.83 20.41
C LEU A 193 14.91 -28.96 19.48
N LYS A 194 15.52 -27.96 18.84
CA LYS A 194 14.82 -27.09 17.88
C LYS A 194 14.29 -27.89 16.69
N ASN A 195 15.12 -28.75 16.08
CA ASN A 195 14.70 -29.61 14.97
C ASN A 195 13.59 -30.56 15.40
N LEU A 196 13.68 -31.13 16.61
CA LEU A 196 12.64 -32.00 17.16
C LEU A 196 11.32 -31.25 17.36
N VAL A 197 11.36 -30.01 17.86
CA VAL A 197 10.16 -29.17 17.98
C VAL A 197 9.54 -28.90 16.61
N GLU A 198 10.33 -28.47 15.63
CA GLU A 198 9.85 -28.22 14.25
C GLU A 198 9.25 -29.49 13.61
N GLU A 199 9.87 -30.66 13.82
CA GLU A 199 9.34 -31.95 13.36
C GLU A 199 7.99 -32.28 14.03
N LYS A 200 7.88 -32.10 15.36
CA LYS A 200 6.63 -32.36 16.09
C LYS A 200 5.54 -31.37 15.70
N GLU A 201 5.85 -30.10 15.50
CA GLU A 201 4.89 -29.10 15.00
C GLU A 201 4.36 -29.47 13.62
N LYS A 202 5.24 -29.91 12.71
CA LYS A 202 4.83 -30.44 11.40
C LYS A 202 3.92 -31.66 11.57
N LYS A 203 4.25 -32.59 12.47
CA LYS A 203 3.40 -33.77 12.74
C LYS A 203 2.04 -33.40 13.32
N VAL A 204 2.00 -32.43 14.23
CA VAL A 204 0.74 -31.89 14.76
C VAL A 204 -0.09 -31.29 13.65
N LYS A 205 0.51 -30.49 12.77
CA LYS A 205 -0.19 -29.91 11.62
C LYS A 205 -0.71 -30.99 10.67
N GLU A 206 0.09 -31.99 10.32
CA GLU A 206 -0.35 -33.13 9.51
C GLU A 206 -1.50 -33.89 10.17
N LEU A 207 -1.45 -34.13 11.49
CA LEU A 207 -2.52 -34.81 12.22
C LEU A 207 -3.78 -33.94 12.31
N GLN A 208 -3.65 -32.62 12.44
CA GLN A 208 -4.77 -31.67 12.39
C GLN A 208 -5.40 -31.64 10.99
N ASP A 209 -4.59 -31.62 9.94
CA ASP A 209 -5.05 -31.68 8.54
C ASP A 209 -5.75 -33.02 8.26
N ASN A 210 -5.19 -34.13 8.73
CA ASN A 210 -5.81 -35.45 8.65
C ASN A 210 -7.12 -35.52 9.46
N LEU A 211 -7.16 -34.96 10.66
CA LEU A 211 -8.39 -34.86 11.45
C LEU A 211 -9.43 -34.02 10.71
N ALA A 212 -9.04 -32.89 10.11
CA ALA A 212 -9.92 -32.06 9.30
C ALA A 212 -10.41 -32.80 8.04
N ALA A 213 -9.57 -33.60 7.41
CA ALA A 213 -9.91 -34.46 6.28
C ALA A 213 -10.85 -35.60 6.69
N VAL A 214 -10.63 -36.22 7.84
CA VAL A 214 -11.51 -37.26 8.42
C VAL A 214 -12.83 -36.65 8.91
N ASN A 215 -12.82 -35.38 9.31
CA ASN A 215 -14.02 -34.57 9.58
C ASN A 215 -14.76 -34.13 8.30
N PHE A 216 -14.42 -34.69 7.13
CA PHE A 216 -15.29 -34.67 5.97
C PHE A 216 -16.61 -35.37 6.31
N THR A 217 -17.53 -34.58 6.84
CA THR A 217 -18.88 -34.99 7.15
C THR A 217 -19.75 -34.69 5.94
N ALA A 218 -20.67 -35.59 5.59
CA ALA A 218 -21.68 -35.35 4.56
C ALA A 218 -22.49 -34.05 4.79
N ASN A 219 -22.44 -33.50 6.02
CA ASN A 219 -23.10 -32.27 6.43
C ASN A 219 -22.26 -30.99 6.27
N SER A 220 -20.94 -31.08 6.07
CA SER A 220 -20.07 -29.92 5.78
C SER A 220 -20.41 -29.31 4.41
N ARG A 221 -20.21 -28.01 4.21
CA ARG A 221 -20.51 -27.33 2.92
C ARG A 221 -19.82 -28.00 1.74
N LEU A 222 -18.53 -28.36 1.90
CA LEU A 222 -17.77 -29.07 0.87
C LEU A 222 -18.26 -30.53 0.72
N GLY A 223 -18.61 -31.17 1.83
CA GLY A 223 -19.19 -32.52 1.85
C GLY A 223 -20.51 -32.62 1.11
N LYS A 224 -21.43 -31.68 1.35
CA LYS A 224 -22.71 -31.57 0.65
C LYS A 224 -22.52 -31.33 -0.85
N MET A 225 -21.56 -30.49 -1.23
CA MET A 225 -21.27 -30.21 -2.64
C MET A 225 -20.70 -31.44 -3.36
N LEU A 226 -19.78 -32.17 -2.74
CA LEU A 226 -19.25 -33.39 -3.32
C LEU A 226 -20.32 -34.48 -3.42
N MET A 227 -21.13 -34.68 -2.37
CA MET A 227 -22.23 -35.64 -2.38
C MET A 227 -23.30 -35.28 -3.42
N ALA A 228 -23.58 -33.99 -3.63
CA ALA A 228 -24.44 -33.55 -4.71
C ALA A 228 -23.83 -33.90 -6.08
N LYS A 229 -22.53 -33.65 -6.29
CA LYS A 229 -21.83 -34.02 -7.52
C LYS A 229 -21.77 -35.54 -7.75
N CYS A 230 -21.62 -36.33 -6.70
CA CYS A 230 -21.69 -37.79 -6.80
C CYS A 230 -23.09 -38.27 -7.19
N ARG A 231 -24.15 -37.67 -6.62
CA ARG A 231 -25.53 -37.96 -7.03
C ARG A 231 -25.79 -37.62 -8.49
N THR A 232 -25.39 -36.43 -8.95
CA THR A 232 -25.59 -36.05 -10.36
C THR A 232 -24.81 -36.96 -11.32
N LEU A 233 -23.57 -37.31 -11.00
CA LEU A 233 -22.78 -38.25 -11.82
C LEU A 233 -23.40 -39.66 -11.83
N GLN A 234 -24.05 -40.06 -10.74
CA GLN A 234 -24.73 -41.34 -10.68
C GLN A 234 -26.02 -41.33 -11.51
N GLU A 235 -26.81 -40.26 -11.44
CA GLU A 235 -27.99 -40.04 -12.29
C GLU A 235 -27.60 -40.02 -13.79
N GLU A 236 -26.53 -39.31 -14.16
CA GLU A 236 -26.01 -39.29 -15.54
C GLU A 236 -25.56 -40.69 -16.01
N ASN A 237 -24.90 -41.47 -15.16
CA ASN A 237 -24.49 -42.83 -15.51
C ASN A 237 -25.69 -43.77 -15.64
N GLU A 238 -26.69 -43.62 -14.79
CA GLU A 238 -27.96 -44.36 -14.89
C GLU A 238 -28.70 -44.00 -16.17
N GLU A 239 -28.73 -42.72 -16.56
CA GLU A 239 -29.31 -42.27 -17.83
C GLU A 239 -28.53 -42.78 -19.04
N ILE A 240 -27.19 -42.75 -19.02
CA ILE A 240 -26.36 -43.34 -20.07
C ILE A 240 -26.60 -44.85 -20.17
N GLY A 241 -26.71 -45.54 -19.04
CA GLY A 241 -27.04 -46.96 -18.98
C GLY A 241 -28.43 -47.25 -19.54
N ALA A 242 -29.42 -46.42 -19.20
CA ALA A 242 -30.78 -46.50 -19.73
C ALA A 242 -30.79 -46.27 -21.25
N VAL A 243 -30.18 -45.20 -21.75
CA VAL A 243 -30.11 -44.91 -23.20
C VAL A 243 -29.35 -45.99 -23.97
N ALA A 244 -28.27 -46.54 -23.41
CA ALA A 244 -27.52 -47.62 -24.04
C ALA A 244 -28.31 -48.94 -24.09
N SER A 245 -29.00 -49.28 -23.00
CA SER A 245 -29.79 -50.51 -22.90
C SER A 245 -31.14 -50.41 -23.60
N GLU A 246 -31.77 -49.25 -23.62
CA GLU A 246 -33.08 -49.03 -24.24
C GLU A 246 -32.95 -48.64 -25.71
N GLY A 247 -31.96 -47.85 -26.12
CA GLY A 247 -31.85 -47.41 -27.52
C GLY A 247 -31.40 -48.53 -28.45
N LYS A 248 -30.16 -48.97 -28.31
CA LYS A 248 -29.52 -49.83 -29.32
C LYS A 248 -29.96 -51.29 -29.22
N ILE A 249 -30.16 -51.80 -28.01
CA ILE A 249 -30.61 -53.19 -27.80
C ILE A 249 -32.06 -53.34 -28.23
N HIS A 250 -32.95 -52.39 -27.90
CA HIS A 250 -34.35 -52.43 -28.36
C HIS A 250 -34.45 -52.32 -29.88
N GLU A 251 -33.72 -51.38 -30.50
CA GLU A 251 -33.70 -51.22 -31.97
C GLU A 251 -33.21 -52.51 -32.67
N MET A 252 -32.12 -53.11 -32.18
CA MET A 252 -31.66 -54.40 -32.71
C MET A 252 -32.68 -55.52 -32.46
N GLY A 253 -33.34 -55.52 -31.31
CA GLY A 253 -34.43 -56.44 -30.99
C GLY A 253 -35.60 -56.35 -31.99
N MET A 254 -36.03 -55.13 -32.33
CA MET A 254 -37.05 -54.88 -33.35
C MET A 254 -36.61 -55.38 -34.73
N LYS A 255 -35.37 -55.08 -35.14
CA LYS A 255 -34.81 -55.57 -36.43
C LYS A 255 -34.77 -57.10 -36.48
N ILE A 256 -34.35 -57.76 -35.40
CA ILE A 256 -34.35 -59.22 -35.29
C ILE A 256 -35.77 -59.78 -35.40
N ALA A 257 -36.76 -59.14 -34.76
CA ALA A 257 -38.16 -59.58 -34.85
C ALA A 257 -38.69 -59.51 -36.29
N VAL A 258 -38.43 -58.41 -37.01
CA VAL A 258 -38.80 -58.27 -38.43
C VAL A 258 -38.14 -59.35 -39.28
N LEU A 259 -36.83 -59.59 -39.11
CA LEU A 259 -36.11 -60.63 -39.84
C LEU A 259 -36.64 -62.04 -39.53
N LYS A 260 -37.08 -62.32 -38.31
CA LYS A 260 -37.72 -63.59 -37.96
C LYS A 260 -39.04 -63.77 -38.71
N THR A 261 -39.88 -62.73 -38.77
CA THR A 261 -41.14 -62.76 -39.51
C THR A 261 -40.91 -62.95 -41.01
N GLN A 262 -39.94 -62.24 -41.60
CA GLN A 262 -39.58 -62.41 -43.01
C GLN A 262 -39.05 -63.82 -43.32
N ASN A 263 -38.22 -64.39 -42.43
CA ASN A 263 -37.76 -65.77 -42.58
C ASN A 263 -38.90 -66.79 -42.47
N ALA A 264 -39.86 -66.57 -41.57
CA ALA A 264 -41.04 -67.42 -41.44
C ALA A 264 -41.89 -67.36 -42.73
N GLU A 265 -42.08 -66.16 -43.28
CA GLU A 265 -42.79 -65.96 -44.55
C GLU A 265 -42.10 -66.66 -45.72
N LEU A 266 -40.78 -66.52 -45.86
CA LEU A 266 -40.01 -67.23 -46.88
C LEU A 266 -40.13 -68.75 -46.74
N LYS A 267 -40.06 -69.28 -45.51
CA LYS A 267 -40.27 -70.71 -45.26
C LYS A 267 -41.66 -71.17 -45.70
N ASN A 268 -42.70 -70.40 -45.38
CA ASN A 268 -44.07 -70.68 -45.79
C ASN A 268 -44.20 -70.67 -47.32
N GLN A 269 -43.58 -69.69 -48.00
CA GLN A 269 -43.57 -69.61 -49.45
C GLN A 269 -42.87 -70.80 -50.10
N PHE A 270 -41.71 -71.21 -49.57
CA PHE A 270 -41.03 -72.42 -50.04
C PHE A 270 -41.90 -73.66 -49.84
N GLU A 271 -42.53 -73.82 -48.68
CA GLU A 271 -43.41 -74.97 -48.41
C GLU A 271 -44.61 -75.00 -49.37
N ALA A 272 -45.20 -73.84 -49.69
CA ALA A 272 -46.26 -73.73 -50.68
C ALA A 272 -45.76 -74.11 -52.09
N LEU A 273 -44.57 -73.67 -52.48
CA LEU A 273 -43.94 -74.05 -53.76
C LEU A 273 -43.63 -75.55 -53.83
N TYR A 274 -43.13 -76.14 -52.76
CA TYR A 274 -42.91 -77.59 -52.68
C TYR A 274 -44.21 -78.36 -52.90
N LYS A 275 -45.29 -77.99 -52.20
CA LYS A 275 -46.62 -78.60 -52.38
C LYS A 275 -47.15 -78.44 -53.80
N HIS A 276 -46.96 -77.28 -54.42
CA HIS A 276 -47.35 -77.06 -55.81
C HIS A 276 -46.55 -77.94 -56.78
N THR A 277 -45.26 -78.11 -56.53
CA THR A 277 -44.37 -78.93 -57.36
C THR A 277 -44.71 -80.41 -57.23
N GLU A 278 -45.03 -80.88 -56.02
CA GLU A 278 -45.53 -82.23 -55.75
C GLU A 278 -46.87 -82.48 -56.46
N GLY A 279 -47.78 -81.51 -56.44
CA GLY A 279 -49.04 -81.57 -57.19
C GLY A 279 -48.80 -81.71 -58.70
N LEU A 280 -47.91 -80.89 -59.27
CA LEU A 280 -47.53 -80.99 -60.69
C LEU A 280 -46.87 -82.33 -61.03
N ALA A 281 -46.07 -82.90 -60.12
CA ALA A 281 -45.47 -84.22 -60.32
C ALA A 281 -46.56 -85.31 -60.36
N SER A 282 -47.54 -85.27 -59.45
CA SER A 282 -48.67 -86.19 -59.46
C SER A 282 -49.54 -86.04 -60.72
N ASP A 283 -49.77 -84.81 -61.19
CA ASP A 283 -50.50 -84.54 -62.44
C ASP A 283 -49.72 -85.06 -63.66
N LEU A 284 -48.38 -84.96 -63.64
CA LEU A 284 -47.52 -85.53 -64.67
C LEU A 284 -47.60 -87.06 -64.68
N ASP A 285 -47.55 -87.71 -63.52
CA ASP A 285 -47.66 -89.17 -63.41
C ASP A 285 -49.02 -89.67 -63.92
N THR A 286 -50.12 -89.05 -63.51
CA THR A 286 -51.46 -89.39 -64.01
C THR A 286 -51.64 -89.12 -65.51
N SER A 287 -51.06 -88.03 -66.03
CA SER A 287 -51.04 -87.76 -67.46
C SER A 287 -50.22 -88.82 -68.22
N ASN A 288 -49.06 -89.21 -67.71
CA ASN A 288 -48.22 -90.26 -68.28
C ASN A 288 -48.95 -91.62 -68.31
N GLU A 289 -49.65 -91.98 -67.23
CA GLU A 289 -50.51 -93.17 -67.20
C GLU A 289 -51.61 -93.11 -68.27
N MET A 290 -52.26 -91.96 -68.44
CA MET A 290 -53.29 -91.77 -69.48
C MET A 290 -52.70 -91.91 -70.89
N VAL A 291 -51.53 -91.33 -71.14
CA VAL A 291 -50.82 -91.47 -72.42
C VAL A 291 -50.49 -92.93 -72.72
N ALA A 292 -50.01 -93.70 -71.74
CA ALA A 292 -49.73 -95.11 -71.90
C ALA A 292 -50.98 -95.93 -72.28
N LEU A 293 -52.12 -95.68 -71.61
CA LEU A 293 -53.40 -96.31 -71.95
C LEU A 293 -53.89 -95.94 -73.36
N LEU A 294 -53.70 -94.68 -73.77
CA LEU A 294 -54.06 -94.24 -75.12
C LEU A 294 -53.14 -94.87 -76.18
N GLN A 295 -51.85 -95.02 -75.89
CA GLN A 295 -50.90 -95.74 -76.75
C GLN A 295 -51.30 -97.22 -76.89
N GLU A 296 -51.65 -97.91 -75.81
CA GLU A 296 -52.13 -99.30 -75.86
C GLU A 296 -53.39 -99.43 -76.74
N LYS A 297 -54.36 -98.54 -76.56
CA LYS A 297 -55.57 -98.51 -77.40
C LYS A 297 -55.25 -98.21 -78.86
N LEU A 298 -54.30 -97.33 -79.13
CA LEU A 298 -53.86 -96.99 -80.49
C LEU A 298 -53.21 -98.21 -81.15
N GLU A 299 -52.30 -98.89 -80.45
CA GLU A 299 -51.69 -100.14 -80.92
C GLU A 299 -52.73 -101.23 -81.17
N GLU A 300 -53.74 -101.36 -80.31
CA GLU A 300 -54.85 -102.29 -80.52
C GLU A 300 -55.64 -101.96 -81.79
N LYS A 301 -55.97 -100.67 -82.00
CA LYS A 301 -56.62 -100.22 -83.23
C LYS A 301 -55.75 -100.41 -84.46
N ASP A 302 -54.44 -100.18 -84.38
CA ASP A 302 -53.50 -100.43 -85.46
C ASP A 302 -53.38 -101.92 -85.80
N ARG A 303 -53.41 -102.80 -84.79
CA ARG A 303 -53.48 -104.26 -84.99
C ARG A 303 -54.77 -104.66 -85.70
N LEU A 304 -55.91 -104.08 -85.31
CA LEU A 304 -57.21 -104.32 -85.96
C LEU A 304 -57.23 -103.78 -87.40
N LEU A 305 -56.69 -102.58 -87.64
CA LEU A 305 -56.55 -102.00 -88.98
C LEU A 305 -55.66 -102.87 -89.87
N LYS A 306 -54.48 -103.30 -89.39
CA LYS A 306 -53.61 -104.24 -90.13
C LYS A 306 -54.35 -105.54 -90.47
N LYS A 307 -55.17 -106.07 -89.54
CA LYS A 307 -55.99 -107.25 -89.79
C LYS A 307 -57.07 -107.02 -90.85
N LEU A 308 -57.70 -105.85 -90.88
CA LEU A 308 -58.66 -105.47 -91.91
C LEU A 308 -57.99 -105.20 -93.26
N MET A 309 -56.81 -104.58 -93.28
CA MET A 309 -56.06 -104.37 -94.53
C MET A 309 -55.58 -105.69 -95.13
N SER A 310 -55.06 -106.61 -94.32
CA SER A 310 -54.68 -107.95 -94.78
C SER A 310 -55.87 -108.81 -95.23
N GLN A 311 -57.10 -108.46 -94.83
CA GLN A 311 -58.34 -109.03 -95.38
C GLN A 311 -58.79 -108.36 -96.69
N ASN A 312 -58.31 -107.15 -96.99
CA ASN A 312 -58.73 -106.33 -98.13
C ASN A 312 -57.66 -106.16 -99.23
N GLU A 313 -56.47 -106.77 -99.13
CA GLU A 313 -55.46 -106.73 -100.20
C GLU A 313 -55.42 -108.04 -101.04
N PRO A 314 -55.54 -107.96 -102.38
CA PRO A 314 -55.31 -109.07 -103.30
C PRO A 314 -53.81 -109.35 -103.51
N LYS A 315 -53.46 -110.63 -103.67
CA LYS A 315 -52.11 -111.13 -103.96
C LYS A 315 -51.59 -110.57 -105.30
N ASP A 316 -50.36 -110.03 -105.31
CA ASP A 316 -49.25 -110.51 -106.15
C ASP A 316 -47.97 -109.63 -106.04
N GLU A 317 -46.87 -110.34 -105.72
CA GLU A 317 -45.49 -110.33 -106.26
C GLU A 317 -44.59 -109.05 -106.36
N PRO A 318 -43.26 -109.25 -106.27
CA PRO A 318 -42.29 -108.27 -105.77
C PRO A 318 -41.34 -107.71 -106.85
N ASN A 319 -40.64 -106.60 -106.58
CA ASN A 319 -39.32 -106.38 -107.18
C ASN A 319 -38.40 -105.38 -106.46
N GLU A 320 -37.12 -105.58 -106.72
CA GLU A 320 -35.87 -105.11 -106.12
C GLU A 320 -35.55 -103.60 -106.11
N SER A 321 -34.50 -103.30 -105.32
CA SER A 321 -33.39 -102.36 -105.62
C SER A 321 -33.34 -101.01 -104.87
N ASN A 322 -32.49 -100.99 -103.84
CA ASN A 322 -31.32 -100.12 -103.64
C ASN A 322 -31.41 -98.60 -103.93
N CYS A 323 -31.08 -97.77 -102.93
CA CYS A 323 -30.04 -96.73 -103.05
C CYS A 323 -29.73 -96.04 -101.70
N ASP A 324 -28.44 -95.80 -101.53
CA ASP A 324 -27.74 -95.03 -100.51
C ASP A 324 -28.24 -93.58 -100.34
N GLU A 325 -28.04 -92.97 -99.16
CA GLU A 325 -26.98 -91.96 -98.93
C GLU A 325 -27.00 -91.34 -97.52
N LYS A 326 -25.80 -90.96 -97.09
CA LYS A 326 -25.34 -90.41 -95.81
C LYS A 326 -25.59 -88.90 -95.71
N SER A 327 -25.54 -88.35 -94.48
CA SER A 327 -24.53 -87.39 -94.00
C SER A 327 -24.96 -86.87 -92.63
N ASP A 328 -24.15 -87.04 -91.57
CA ASP A 328 -23.21 -86.04 -91.02
C ASP A 328 -23.93 -84.72 -90.66
N GLN A 329 -23.75 -84.08 -89.49
CA GLN A 329 -22.51 -83.87 -88.76
C GLN A 329 -22.79 -83.21 -87.38
N GLU A 330 -21.81 -83.36 -86.50
CA GLU A 330 -21.60 -82.79 -85.17
C GLU A 330 -21.71 -81.25 -85.09
N THR A 331 -21.96 -80.71 -83.89
CA THR A 331 -20.93 -80.01 -83.09
C THR A 331 -21.49 -79.44 -81.78
N GLU A 332 -21.07 -80.05 -80.68
CA GLU A 332 -20.32 -79.47 -79.54
C GLU A 332 -20.45 -77.97 -79.23
N LEU A 333 -20.74 -77.64 -77.96
CA LEU A 333 -20.06 -76.53 -77.27
C LEU A 333 -20.08 -76.72 -75.75
N VAL A 334 -18.93 -76.37 -75.18
CA VAL A 334 -18.35 -76.78 -73.92
C VAL A 334 -18.64 -75.78 -72.78
N VAL A 335 -18.62 -76.35 -71.58
CA VAL A 335 -18.55 -75.84 -70.20
C VAL A 335 -17.61 -74.64 -69.98
N GLU A 336 -17.96 -73.70 -69.08
CA GLU A 336 -17.13 -73.35 -67.91
C GLU A 336 -17.87 -72.46 -66.88
N THR A 337 -17.36 -72.58 -65.66
CA THR A 337 -17.84 -72.29 -64.31
C THR A 337 -18.17 -70.85 -63.94
#